data_AF-A0A3D4E7I5-F1
#
_entry.id   AF-A0A3D4E7I5-F1
#
_cell.length_a   1.000
_cell.length_b   1.000
_cell.length_c   1.000
_cell.angle_alpha   90.00
_cell.angle_beta   90.00
_cell.angle_gamma   90.00
#
_symmetry.space_group_name_H-M   'P 1'
#
loop_
_entity.id
_entity.type
_entity.pdbx_description
1 polymer ?
#
loop_
_entity_poly.entity_id
_entity_poly.type
_entity_poly.pdbx_seq_one_letter_code
_entity_poly.pdbx_strand_id
1 'polypeptide(L)' 'MSALRLILGDHLTHGISSLEGCDKDNDIILMCEVMEEGTYVKHHKK' A
#
# COMPACT_ATOMS: atom_id res chain seq x y z
N MET A 1 13.82 11.31 -10.23
CA MET A 1 12.90 10.48 -11.04
C MET A 1 11.80 10.07 -10.09
N SER A 2 10.53 10.35 -10.39
CA SER A 2 9.43 10.03 -9.45
C SER A 2 9.27 8.52 -9.31
N ALA A 3 8.99 8.05 -8.09
CA ALA A 3 8.70 6.65 -7.81
C ALA A 3 7.21 6.44 -7.46
N LEU A 4 6.67 5.31 -7.88
CA LEU A 4 5.36 4.83 -7.42
C LEU A 4 5.59 3.89 -6.22
N ARG A 5 5.10 4.28 -5.04
CA ARG A 5 5.28 3.55 -3.78
C ARG A 5 3.99 2.84 -3.41
N LEU A 6 3.96 1.52 -3.58
CA LEU A 6 2.80 0.69 -3.21
C LEU A 6 2.80 0.40 -1.71
N ILE A 7 1.65 0.59 -1.06
CA ILE A 7 1.39 0.20 0.33
C ILE A 7 0.20 -0.77 0.33
N LEU A 8 0.40 -1.96 0.91
CA LEU A 8 -0.61 -3.01 1.03
C LEU A 8 -1.46 -2.82 2.30
N GLY A 9 -2.59 -3.53 2.40
CA GLY A 9 -3.54 -3.39 3.50
C GLY A 9 -3.01 -3.78 4.88
N ASP A 10 -1.97 -4.61 4.94
CA ASP A 10 -1.27 -5.07 6.14
C ASP A 10 -0.02 -4.25 6.49
N HIS A 11 0.34 -3.29 5.64
CA HIS A 11 1.59 -2.51 5.68
C HIS A 11 1.43 -1.13 6.34
N LEU A 12 0.41 -0.94 7.20
CA LEU A 12 -0.03 0.36 7.70
C LEU A 12 0.84 0.90 8.86
N THR A 13 2.12 1.14 8.58
CA THR A 13 3.09 1.74 9.51
C THR A 13 3.96 2.79 8.81
N HIS A 14 4.37 3.80 9.58
CA HIS A 14 5.23 4.88 9.09
C HIS A 14 6.68 4.44 8.87
N GLY A 15 7.09 3.31 9.48
CA GLY A 15 8.45 2.78 9.38
C GLY A 15 8.65 1.70 8.33
N ILE A 16 7.73 1.55 7.38
CA ILE A 16 7.84 0.51 6.34
C ILE A 16 8.94 0.86 5.33
N SER A 17 9.66 -0.15 4.85
CA SER A 17 10.73 -0.02 3.86
C SER A 17 10.29 0.69 2.57
N SER A 18 9.03 0.51 2.14
CA SER A 18 8.48 1.21 0.96
C SER A 18 8.46 2.74 1.10
N LEU A 19 8.50 3.29 2.32
CA LEU A 19 8.57 4.73 2.59
C LEU A 19 10.01 5.23 2.82
N GLU A 20 11.00 4.34 2.83
CA GLU A 20 12.40 4.73 3.01
C GLU A 20 12.87 5.63 1.85
N GLY A 21 13.41 6.80 2.19
CA GLY A 21 13.83 7.79 1.19
C GLY A 21 12.68 8.39 0.36
N CYS A 22 11.43 8.39 0.86
CA CYS A 22 10.27 8.98 0.19
C CYS A 22 10.42 10.48 -0.03
N ASP A 23 10.38 10.88 -1.31
CA ASP A 23 10.28 12.27 -1.71
C ASP A 23 8.82 12.69 -1.76
N LYS A 24 8.38 13.48 -0.77
CA LYS A 24 6.98 13.89 -0.63
C LYS A 24 6.48 14.77 -1.77
N ASP A 25 7.38 15.43 -2.49
CA ASP A 25 7.01 16.38 -3.54
C ASP A 25 6.90 15.69 -4.90
N ASN A 26 7.55 14.53 -5.08
CA ASN A 26 7.66 13.86 -6.39
C ASN A 26 7.14 12.42 -6.40
N ASP A 27 7.14 11.70 -5.27
CA ASP A 27 6.71 10.31 -5.21
C ASP A 27 5.19 10.20 -5.04
N ILE A 28 4.62 9.14 -5.62
CA ILE A 28 3.19 8.86 -5.54
C ILE A 28 2.98 7.63 -4.67
N ILE A 29 2.22 7.78 -3.59
CA ILE A 29 1.80 6.66 -2.75
C ILE A 29 0.54 6.05 -3.37
N LEU A 30 0.59 4.76 -3.69
CA LEU A 30 -0.54 3.99 -4.16
C LEU A 30 -1.03 3.04 -3.06
N MET A 31 -2.29 3.17 -2.70
CA MET A 31 -3.06 2.22 -1.92
C MET A 31 -4.32 1.90 -2.70
N CYS A 32 -4.74 0.64 -2.73
CA CYS A 32 -5.95 0.25 -3.43
C CYS A 32 -6.69 -0.85 -2.67
N GLU A 33 -8.01 -0.77 -2.70
CA GLU A 33 -8.90 -1.87 -2.37
C GLU A 33 -9.18 -2.62 -3.68
N VAL A 34 -8.76 -3.88 -3.75
CA VAL A 34 -8.98 -4.72 -4.93
C VAL A 34 -9.87 -5.90 -4.59
N MET A 35 -10.77 -6.24 -5.51
CA MET A 35 -11.70 -7.35 -5.33
C MET A 35 -10.98 -8.68 -5.11
N GLU A 36 -9.83 -8.87 -5.76
CA GLU A 36 -9.01 -10.08 -5.62
C GLU A 36 -8.56 -10.31 -4.17
N GLU A 37 -7.98 -9.29 -3.52
CA GLU A 37 -7.57 -9.34 -2.11
C GLU A 37 -8.75 -9.56 -1.16
N GLY A 38 -9.96 -9.10 -1.50
CA GLY A 38 -11.16 -9.30 -0.70
C GLY A 38 -11.86 -10.66 -0.91
N THR A 39 -11.43 -11.46 -1.89
CA THR A 39 -12.18 -12.65 -2.33
C THR A 39 -11.33 -13.89 -2.61
N TYR A 40 -10.00 -13.79 -2.59
CA TYR A 40 -9.11 -14.96 -2.80
C TYR A 40 -9.33 -16.06 -1.76
N VAL A 41 -9.78 -15.68 -0.56
CA VAL A 41 -10.40 -16.57 0.42
C VAL A 41 -11.71 -15.99 0.95
N LYS A 42 -12.49 -16.82 1.64
CA LYS A 42 -13.70 -16.37 2.34
C LYS A 42 -13.33 -15.62 3.62
N HIS A 43 -13.00 -14.34 3.49
CA HIS A 43 -12.77 -13.48 4.65
C HIS A 43 -14.01 -13.41 5.55
N HIS A 44 -13.79 -13.40 6.85
CA HIS A 44 -14.87 -13.26 7.83
C HIS A 44 -15.46 -11.85 7.70
N LYS A 45 -16.78 -11.75 7.51
CA LYS A 45 -17.48 -10.47 7.62
C LYS A 45 -17.54 -10.11 9.09
N LYS A 46 -17.15 -8.87 9.43
CA LYS A 46 -17.14 -8.38 10.82
C LYS A 46 -18.40 -8.76 11.60
#